data_AF-A0A9X3PGN2-F1
#
_entry.id   AF-A0A9X3PGN2-F1
#
_cell.length_a   1.000
_cell.length_b   1.000
_cell.length_c   1.000
_cell.angle_alpha   90.00
_cell.angle_beta   90.00
_cell.angle_gamma   90.00
#
_symmetry.space_group_name_H-M   'P 1'
#
loop_
_entity.id
_entity.type
_entity.pdbx_description
1 polymer ?
#
loop_
_entity_poly.entity_id
_entity_poly.type
_entity_poly.pdbx_seq_one_letter_code
_entity_poly.pdbx_strand_id
1 'polypeptide(L)'
;MASGNQVAIIEGVDKSPEDVQPAMLEGPFDTRELLHIDEALSVAERDGGGLHYSVFVGPLHDPVRGAAEALHDKLADPDRSILIAVSPEQRQLEIVTGKLAQEKVPDRSAALVVFSMEAAFGAGQLAGGIITGLRMLAETASSR
;
A
#
# COMPACT_ATOMS: atom_id res chain seq x y z
N MET A 1 -34.47 -29.84 -52.02
CA MET A 1 -33.82 -30.66 -50.98
C MET A 1 -32.99 -29.71 -50.14
N ALA A 2 -33.44 -29.49 -48.92
CA ALA A 2 -33.14 -28.32 -48.10
C ALA A 2 -31.77 -28.39 -47.41
N SER A 3 -31.14 -27.21 -47.32
CA SER A 3 -30.03 -26.86 -46.43
C SER A 3 -30.52 -26.85 -44.97
N GLY A 4 -29.78 -27.48 -44.07
CA GLY A 4 -30.03 -27.48 -42.63
C GLY A 4 -28.79 -27.04 -41.87
N ASN A 5 -28.72 -25.75 -41.56
CA ASN A 5 -27.75 -25.17 -40.64
C ASN A 5 -28.33 -25.25 -39.22
N GLN A 6 -27.64 -25.90 -38.29
CA GLN A 6 -28.09 -26.08 -36.91
C GLN A 6 -27.39 -25.06 -36.02
N VAL A 7 -28.14 -24.03 -35.60
CA VAL A 7 -27.74 -23.10 -34.53
C VAL A 7 -28.27 -23.66 -33.22
N ALA A 8 -27.37 -24.01 -32.31
CA ALA A 8 -27.73 -24.31 -30.92
C ALA A 8 -27.80 -22.99 -30.14
N ILE A 9 -29.00 -22.67 -29.68
CA ILE A 9 -29.31 -21.63 -28.71
C ILE A 9 -28.79 -22.13 -27.35
N ILE A 10 -27.98 -21.33 -26.65
CA ILE A 10 -27.64 -21.58 -25.25
C ILE A 10 -28.42 -20.56 -24.41
N GLU A 11 -29.25 -21.11 -23.54
CA GLU A 11 -30.28 -20.46 -22.74
C GLU A 11 -29.70 -19.47 -21.72
N GLY A 12 -30.53 -18.48 -21.39
CA GLY A 12 -30.23 -17.43 -20.43
C GLY A 12 -29.94 -17.98 -19.04
N VAL A 13 -28.89 -17.42 -18.44
CA VAL A 13 -28.59 -17.58 -17.02
C VAL A 13 -29.21 -16.39 -16.29
N ASP A 14 -30.41 -16.65 -15.75
CA ASP A 14 -31.03 -15.89 -14.68
C ASP A 14 -30.19 -16.05 -13.42
N LYS A 15 -29.54 -14.98 -12.96
CA LYS A 15 -28.79 -14.93 -11.70
C LYS A 15 -29.37 -13.79 -10.87
N SER A 16 -30.00 -14.17 -9.76
CA SER A 16 -30.52 -13.28 -8.72
C SER A 16 -29.42 -12.34 -8.18
N PRO A 17 -29.76 -11.11 -7.75
CA PRO A 17 -28.77 -10.07 -7.44
C PRO A 17 -28.06 -10.23 -6.08
N GLU A 18 -28.19 -11.37 -5.40
CA GLU A 18 -27.70 -11.55 -4.02
C GLU A 18 -26.28 -12.14 -3.90
N ASP A 19 -25.65 -12.51 -5.02
CA ASP A 19 -24.27 -13.04 -5.05
C ASP A 19 -23.29 -12.09 -5.77
N VAL A 20 -23.44 -10.78 -5.59
CA VAL A 20 -22.27 -9.90 -5.79
C VAL A 20 -21.36 -10.09 -4.58
N GLN A 21 -20.62 -11.21 -4.56
CA GLN A 21 -19.41 -11.26 -3.75
C GLN A 21 -18.58 -10.07 -4.22
N PRO A 22 -18.35 -9.04 -3.38
CA PRO A 22 -17.44 -7.98 -3.79
C PRO A 22 -16.17 -8.70 -4.15
N ALA A 23 -15.65 -8.52 -5.37
CA ALA A 23 -14.39 -9.09 -5.78
C ALA A 23 -13.44 -8.89 -4.60
N MET A 24 -13.09 -9.97 -3.89
CA MET A 24 -12.09 -9.89 -2.85
C MET A 24 -10.94 -9.20 -3.55
N LEU A 25 -10.62 -7.98 -3.11
CA LEU A 25 -9.46 -7.26 -3.61
C LEU A 25 -8.32 -8.24 -3.40
N GLU A 26 -7.82 -8.86 -4.48
CA GLU A 26 -6.83 -9.94 -4.40
C GLU A 26 -5.56 -9.34 -3.77
N GLY A 27 -5.48 -9.42 -2.45
CA GLY A 27 -4.53 -8.64 -1.67
C GLY A 27 -4.63 -9.00 -0.19
N PRO A 28 -3.62 -8.62 0.61
CA PRO A 28 -3.49 -9.08 2.00
C PRO A 28 -4.39 -8.31 2.98
N PHE A 29 -5.35 -7.52 2.48
CA PHE A 29 -6.19 -6.65 3.29
C PHE A 29 -7.67 -6.86 2.98
N ASP A 30 -8.50 -6.84 4.02
CA ASP A 30 -9.94 -6.72 3.84
C ASP A 30 -10.36 -5.27 3.55
N THR A 31 -11.63 -5.08 3.18
CA THR A 31 -12.18 -3.75 2.87
C THR A 31 -12.04 -2.76 4.04
N ARG A 32 -12.16 -3.23 5.28
CA ARG A 32 -12.09 -2.38 6.47
C ARG A 32 -10.66 -1.92 6.73
N GLU A 33 -9.70 -2.83 6.58
CA GLU A 33 -8.28 -2.53 6.68
C GLU A 33 -7.86 -1.52 5.63
N LEU A 34 -8.30 -1.68 4.38
CA LEU A 34 -8.02 -0.71 3.31
C LEU A 34 -8.61 0.67 3.61
N LEU A 35 -9.84 0.74 4.13
CA LEU A 35 -10.45 2.02 4.55
C LEU A 35 -9.64 2.69 5.66
N HIS A 36 -9.16 1.93 6.66
CA HIS A 36 -8.34 2.49 7.72
C HIS A 36 -6.96 2.94 7.22
N ILE A 37 -6.37 2.23 6.25
CA ILE A 37 -5.10 2.65 5.62
C ILE A 37 -5.31 3.93 4.81
N ASP A 38 -6.39 4.04 4.04
CA ASP A 38 -6.74 5.24 3.27
C ASP A 38 -6.98 6.46 4.17
N GLU A 39 -7.69 6.26 5.30
CA GLU A 39 -7.85 7.30 6.31
C GLU A 39 -6.49 7.72 6.90
N ALA A 40 -5.63 6.77 7.23
CA ALA A 40 -4.29 7.06 7.75
C ALA A 40 -3.42 7.82 6.74
N LEU A 41 -3.48 7.46 5.46
CA LEU A 41 -2.81 8.18 4.36
C LEU A 41 -3.34 9.61 4.25
N SER A 42 -4.67 9.78 4.25
CA SER A 42 -5.32 11.10 4.18
C SER A 42 -4.92 12.00 5.33
N VAL A 43 -4.84 11.46 6.55
CA VAL A 43 -4.35 12.19 7.73
C VAL A 43 -2.87 12.53 7.61
N ALA A 44 -2.04 11.59 7.15
CA ALA A 44 -0.61 11.81 6.96
C ALA A 44 -0.32 12.91 5.93
N GLU A 45 -1.02 12.93 4.79
CA GLU A 45 -0.91 13.99 3.78
C GLU A 45 -1.29 15.36 4.35
N ARG A 46 -2.39 15.42 5.11
CA ARG A 46 -2.91 16.67 5.67
C ARG A 46 -2.00 17.25 6.73
N ASP A 47 -1.54 16.41 7.66
CA ASP A 47 -0.88 16.85 8.88
C ASP A 47 0.65 16.71 8.79
N GLY A 48 1.16 15.89 7.87
CA GLY A 48 2.56 15.49 7.75
C GLY A 48 3.49 16.49 7.06
N GLY A 49 3.26 17.80 7.26
CA GLY A 49 4.21 18.85 6.90
C GLY A 49 4.38 19.13 5.40
N GLY A 50 3.37 18.80 4.58
CA GLY A 50 3.39 19.04 3.14
C GLY A 50 4.31 18.09 2.38
N LEU A 51 4.43 16.85 2.85
CA LEU A 51 5.06 15.73 2.16
C LEU A 51 3.98 14.80 1.60
N HIS A 52 4.36 13.99 0.62
CA HIS A 52 3.50 12.95 0.07
C HIS A 52 3.82 11.59 0.67
N TYR A 53 2.80 10.81 1.01
CA TYR A 53 2.90 9.52 1.66
C TYR A 53 2.33 8.46 0.74
N SER A 54 3.11 7.42 0.46
CA SER A 54 2.72 6.33 -0.41
C SER A 54 3.01 5.00 0.26
N VAL A 55 2.12 4.04 0.04
CA VAL A 55 2.27 2.66 0.53
C VAL A 55 2.22 1.73 -0.68
N PHE A 56 3.23 0.88 -0.79
CA PHE A 56 3.27 -0.24 -1.72
C PHE A 56 3.26 -1.55 -0.92
N VAL A 57 2.35 -2.46 -1.26
CA VAL A 57 2.31 -3.80 -0.68
C VAL A 57 2.34 -4.83 -1.80
N GLY A 58 3.40 -5.62 -1.85
CA GLY A 58 3.60 -6.58 -2.93
C GLY A 58 5.02 -7.15 -2.97
N PRO A 59 5.34 -7.96 -4.00
CA PRO A 59 6.67 -8.50 -4.16
C PRO A 59 7.70 -7.40 -4.47
N LEU A 60 8.86 -7.44 -3.83
CA LEU A 60 10.01 -6.59 -4.13
C LEU A 60 11.09 -7.44 -4.79
N HIS A 61 11.62 -6.97 -5.91
CA HIS A 61 12.70 -7.69 -6.61
C HIS A 61 14.04 -7.47 -5.89
N ASP A 62 14.96 -8.42 -6.01
CA ASP A 62 16.32 -8.20 -5.53
C ASP A 62 17.11 -7.26 -6.47
N PRO A 63 17.95 -6.36 -5.93
CA PRO A 63 18.07 -6.03 -4.50
C PRO A 63 16.85 -5.23 -4.00
N VAL A 64 16.29 -5.63 -2.85
CA VAL A 64 15.07 -5.05 -2.25
C VAL A 64 15.11 -3.52 -2.17
N ARG A 65 16.25 -2.98 -1.69
CA ARG A 65 16.53 -1.54 -1.64
C ARG A 65 16.31 -0.86 -3.00
N GLY A 66 16.90 -1.42 -4.06
CA GLY A 66 16.81 -0.86 -5.41
C GLY A 66 15.40 -0.97 -5.99
N ALA A 67 14.64 -2.01 -5.63
CA ALA A 67 13.23 -2.11 -6.00
C ALA A 67 12.37 -1.02 -5.35
N ALA A 68 12.58 -0.79 -4.05
CA ALA A 68 11.87 0.25 -3.31
C ALA A 68 12.23 1.65 -3.84
N GLU A 69 13.51 1.92 -4.10
CA GLU A 69 13.97 3.18 -4.71
C GLU A 69 13.36 3.38 -6.11
N ALA A 70 13.33 2.35 -6.95
CA ALA A 70 12.72 2.42 -8.28
C ALA A 70 11.18 2.61 -8.25
N LEU A 71 10.50 2.20 -7.18
CA LEU A 71 9.09 2.49 -6.96
C LEU A 71 8.89 3.95 -6.53
N HIS A 72 9.76 4.45 -5.65
CA HIS A 72 9.73 5.83 -5.16
C HIS A 72 10.02 6.84 -6.29
N ASP A 73 10.98 6.54 -7.16
CA ASP A 73 11.32 7.39 -8.32
C ASP A 73 10.17 7.59 -9.32
N LYS A 74 9.15 6.72 -9.29
CA LYS A 74 7.97 6.80 -10.17
C LYS A 74 6.85 7.68 -9.59
N LEU A 75 6.99 8.16 -8.36
CA LEU A 75 6.02 9.05 -7.74
C LEU A 75 6.02 10.42 -8.43
N ALA A 76 4.91 11.16 -8.28
CA ALA A 76 4.73 12.44 -8.98
C ALA A 76 5.74 13.52 -8.54
N ASP A 77 6.13 13.50 -7.26
CA ASP A 77 7.14 14.38 -6.68
C ASP A 77 8.04 13.57 -5.72
N PRO A 78 9.04 12.84 -6.26
CA PRO A 78 9.89 11.96 -5.46
C PRO A 78 10.62 12.72 -4.33
N ASP A 79 11.05 13.97 -4.58
CA ASP A 79 11.79 14.76 -3.59
C ASP A 79 10.99 15.02 -2.31
N ARG A 80 9.67 15.21 -2.43
CA ARG A 80 8.75 15.42 -1.30
C ARG A 80 8.01 14.16 -0.86
N SER A 81 8.31 13.00 -1.45
CA SER A 81 7.60 11.76 -1.18
C SER A 81 8.30 10.88 -0.16
N ILE A 82 7.51 10.17 0.64
CA ILE A 82 7.93 9.05 1.48
C ILE A 82 7.17 7.82 0.99
N LEU A 83 7.90 6.77 0.62
CA LEU A 83 7.35 5.48 0.26
C LEU A 83 7.60 4.47 1.38
N ILE A 84 6.54 3.82 1.84
CA ILE A 84 6.59 2.58 2.62
C ILE A 84 6.41 1.43 1.64
N ALA A 85 7.44 0.63 1.43
CA ALA A 85 7.39 -0.56 0.59
C ALA A 85 7.41 -1.82 1.47
N VAL A 86 6.34 -2.63 1.41
CA VAL A 86 6.20 -3.85 2.21
C VAL A 86 6.04 -5.05 1.31
N SER A 87 6.83 -6.09 1.55
CA SER A 87 6.60 -7.42 1.00
C SER A 87 6.27 -8.39 2.13
N PRO A 88 4.98 -8.68 2.38
CA PRO A 88 4.57 -9.58 3.46
C PRO A 88 5.13 -10.99 3.30
N GLU A 89 5.14 -11.51 2.07
CA GLU A 89 5.62 -12.86 1.77
C GLU A 89 7.14 -12.98 1.94
N GLN A 90 7.89 -11.96 1.53
CA GLN A 90 9.35 -11.93 1.65
C GLN A 90 9.80 -11.44 3.04
N ARG A 91 8.87 -10.96 3.87
CA ARG A 91 9.11 -10.32 5.18
C ARG A 91 10.09 -9.14 5.10
N GLN A 92 9.99 -8.38 4.01
CA GLN A 92 10.83 -7.20 3.78
C GLN A 92 10.01 -5.92 3.94
N LEU A 93 10.63 -4.93 4.57
CA LEU A 93 10.09 -3.58 4.75
C LEU A 93 11.19 -2.58 4.44
N GLU A 94 10.87 -1.61 3.58
CA GLU A 94 11.74 -0.46 3.29
C GLU A 94 10.94 0.83 3.42
N ILE A 95 11.59 1.87 3.97
CA ILE A 95 11.08 3.24 3.94
C ILE A 95 12.06 4.06 3.11
N VAL A 96 11.59 4.58 1.98
CA VAL A 96 12.38 5.43 1.09
C VAL A 96 11.88 6.86 1.26
N THR A 97 12.78 7.76 1.65
CA THR A 97 12.51 9.19 1.79
C THR A 97 13.13 9.95 0.63
N GLY A 98 12.34 10.84 0.03
CA GLY A 98 12.84 11.83 -0.92
C GLY A 98 13.79 12.82 -0.27
N LYS A 99 14.54 13.55 -1.10
CA LYS A 99 15.55 14.50 -0.61
C LYS A 99 15.00 15.55 0.36
N LEU A 100 13.87 16.18 0.04
CA LEU A 100 13.22 17.17 0.91
C LEU A 100 12.50 16.50 2.08
N ALA A 101 11.97 15.29 1.87
CA ALA A 101 11.38 14.51 2.93
C ALA A 101 12.41 14.11 4.01
N GLN A 102 13.66 13.82 3.62
CA GLN A 102 14.74 13.43 4.54
C GLN A 102 15.14 14.56 5.50
N GLU A 103 15.00 15.83 5.10
CA GLU A 103 15.23 16.98 5.99
C GLU A 103 14.24 17.01 7.16
N LYS A 104 13.00 16.57 6.91
CA LYS A 104 11.90 16.50 7.89
C LYS A 104 11.86 15.17 8.65
N VAL A 105 12.20 14.07 7.98
CA VAL A 105 12.23 12.72 8.53
C VAL A 105 13.62 12.13 8.33
N PRO A 106 14.55 12.36 9.28
CA PRO A 106 15.91 11.82 9.19
C PRO A 106 15.92 10.30 9.33
N ASP A 107 16.96 9.66 8.81
CA ASP A 107 17.14 8.20 8.82
C ASP A 107 16.97 7.57 10.20
N ARG A 108 17.43 8.24 11.26
CA ARG A 108 17.25 7.74 12.64
C ARG A 108 15.77 7.64 13.03
N SER A 109 14.95 8.62 12.64
CA SER A 109 13.51 8.57 12.89
C SER A 109 12.86 7.49 12.04
N ALA A 110 13.21 7.40 10.75
CA ALA A 110 12.71 6.35 9.87
C ALA A 110 13.05 4.94 10.40
N ALA A 111 14.26 4.73 10.95
CA ALA A 111 14.65 3.46 11.56
C ALA A 111 13.79 3.08 12.77
N LEU A 112 13.36 4.05 13.58
CA LEU A 112 12.43 3.79 14.69
C LEU A 112 11.03 3.42 14.18
N VAL A 113 10.60 4.03 13.08
CA VAL A 113 9.35 3.66 12.41
C VAL A 113 9.42 2.23 11.90
N VAL A 114 10.48 1.87 11.16
CA VAL A 114 10.71 0.49 10.67
C VAL A 114 10.66 -0.51 11.82
N PHE A 115 11.37 -0.24 12.92
CA PHE A 115 11.34 -1.13 14.10
C PHE A 115 9.93 -1.33 14.67
N SER A 116 9.15 -0.24 14.81
CA SER A 116 7.77 -0.33 15.29
C SER A 116 6.87 -1.13 14.35
N MET A 117 7.06 -0.96 13.04
CA MET A 117 6.30 -1.67 12.02
C MET A 117 6.66 -3.15 11.99
N GLU A 118 7.94 -3.50 12.05
CA GLU A 118 8.42 -4.89 12.13
C GLU A 118 7.84 -5.62 13.35
N ALA A 119 7.75 -4.94 14.50
CA ALA A 119 7.12 -5.50 15.70
C ALA A 119 5.63 -5.83 15.47
N ALA A 120 4.89 -4.92 14.83
CA ALA A 120 3.48 -5.15 14.48
C ALA A 120 3.31 -6.27 13.45
N PHE A 121 4.18 -6.33 12.44
CA PHE A 121 4.17 -7.39 11.43
C PHE A 121 4.48 -8.75 12.03
N GLY A 122 5.42 -8.83 12.98
CA GLY A 122 5.71 -10.04 13.75
C GLY A 122 4.51 -10.54 14.58
N ALA A 123 3.60 -9.64 14.97
CA ALA A 123 2.35 -9.96 15.64
C ALA A 123 1.18 -10.28 14.68
N GLY A 124 1.43 -10.33 13.37
CA GLY A 124 0.40 -10.57 12.35
C GLY A 124 -0.49 -9.36 12.05
N GLN A 125 -0.09 -8.16 12.47
CA GLN A 125 -0.87 -6.93 12.32
C GLN A 125 -0.34 -6.11 11.14
N LEU A 126 -0.51 -6.60 9.91
CA LEU A 126 0.03 -5.93 8.72
C LEU A 126 -0.58 -4.53 8.51
N ALA A 127 -1.90 -4.42 8.47
CA ALA A 127 -2.58 -3.12 8.31
C ALA A 127 -2.28 -2.18 9.48
N GLY A 128 -2.30 -2.72 10.71
CA GLY A 128 -1.99 -1.97 11.93
C GLY A 128 -0.56 -1.43 11.96
N GLY A 129 0.40 -2.19 11.46
CA GLY A 129 1.79 -1.75 11.31
C GLY A 129 1.92 -0.61 10.31
N ILE A 130 1.27 -0.70 9.15
CA ILE A 130 1.27 0.38 8.14
C ILE A 130 0.65 1.67 8.69
N ILE A 131 -0.51 1.57 9.33
CA ILE A 131 -1.21 2.72 9.94
C ILE A 131 -0.34 3.38 11.01
N THR A 132 0.30 2.57 11.86
CA THR A 132 1.26 3.07 12.88
C THR A 132 2.44 3.77 12.21
N GLY A 133 2.98 3.19 11.15
CA GLY A 133 4.10 3.76 10.40
C GLY A 133 3.78 5.13 9.81
N LEU A 134 2.65 5.25 9.10
CA LEU A 134 2.16 6.50 8.53
C LEU A 134 2.01 7.59 9.59
N ARG A 135 1.41 7.25 10.74
CA ARG A 135 1.23 8.18 11.86
C ARG A 135 2.57 8.69 12.39
N MET A 136 3.52 7.80 12.66
CA MET A 136 4.83 8.18 13.20
C MET A 136 5.64 9.04 12.22
N LEU A 137 5.56 8.74 10.93
CA LEU A 137 6.21 9.55 9.89
C LEU A 137 5.62 10.95 9.81
N ALA A 138 4.28 11.06 9.78
CA ALA A 138 3.59 12.35 9.75
C ALA A 138 3.86 13.19 11.01
N GLU A 139 3.85 12.57 12.19
CA GLU A 139 4.20 13.23 13.45
C GLU A 139 5.65 13.74 13.43
N THR A 140 6.58 12.93 12.93
CA THR A 140 7.99 13.35 12.77
C THR A 140 8.11 14.53 11.82
N ALA A 141 7.46 14.48 10.66
CA ALA A 141 7.54 15.52 9.63
C ALA A 141 6.86 16.84 10.00
N SER A 142 5.85 16.80 10.86
CA SER A 142 5.09 17.96 11.34
C SER A 142 5.73 18.66 12.54
N SER A 143 6.50 17.93 13.36
CA SER A 143 7.22 18.49 14.51
C SER A 143 8.43 19.36 14.14
N ARG A 144 8.73 19.52 12.84
CA ARG A 144 9.86 20.27 12.28
C ARG A 144 9.44 21.26 11.20
#